data_AF-A0A958DCT9-F1
#
_entry.id   AF-A0A958DCT9-F1
#
_cell.length_a   1.000
_cell.length_b   1.000
_cell.length_c   1.000
_cell.angle_alpha   90.00
_cell.angle_beta   90.00
_cell.angle_gamma   90.00
#
_symmetry.space_group_name_H-M   'P 1'
#
loop_
_entity.id
_entity.type
_entity.pdbx_description
1 polymer ?
#
loop_
_entity_poly.entity_id
_entity_poly.type
_entity_poly.pdbx_seq_one_letter_code
_entity_poly.pdbx_strand_id
1 'polypeptide(L)'
;PDRIVLGEVRGREAMTFLEAINTGHGGSLTTLHAETPQLAVRRLAIAALKTDVPMTYADMIDYIEGSIDVIIQAGRHEGARGITEFFLPGQTTDSNLDTVDGRGNKSPSVAAE
;
A
#
# COMPACT_ATOMS: atom_id res chain seq x y z
N PRO A 1 -17.53 11.91 -9.04
CA PRO A 1 -17.90 12.05 -7.61
C PRO A 1 -16.68 12.53 -6.83
N ASP A 2 -16.82 13.15 -5.67
CA ASP A 2 -15.61 13.63 -4.97
C ASP A 2 -14.86 12.48 -4.27
N ARG A 3 -15.59 11.43 -3.86
CA ARG A 3 -15.06 10.22 -3.21
C ARG A 3 -15.84 8.99 -3.61
N ILE A 4 -15.16 7.85 -3.73
CA ILE A 4 -15.76 6.54 -3.98
C ILE A 4 -15.64 5.70 -2.71
N VAL A 5 -16.76 5.14 -2.28
CA VAL A 5 -16.79 4.13 -1.22
C VAL A 5 -17.19 2.82 -1.88
N LEU A 6 -16.20 1.97 -2.12
CA LEU A 6 -16.44 0.61 -2.60
C LEU A 6 -16.55 -0.30 -1.38
N GLY A 7 -17.58 -1.13 -1.32
CA GLY A 7 -17.81 -1.97 -0.14
C GLY A 7 -16.66 -2.95 0.09
N GLU A 8 -16.36 -3.78 -0.90
CA GLU A 8 -15.31 -4.80 -0.83
C GLU A 8 -14.78 -5.11 -2.22
N VAL A 9 -13.46 -5.32 -2.34
CA VAL A 9 -12.79 -5.82 -3.54
C VAL A 9 -12.53 -7.33 -3.42
N ARG A 10 -13.02 -8.08 -4.40
CA ARG A 10 -12.93 -9.54 -4.56
C ARG A 10 -12.33 -9.97 -5.91
N GLY A 11 -12.34 -9.09 -6.92
CA GLY A 11 -11.93 -9.45 -8.28
C GLY A 11 -11.61 -8.26 -9.19
N ARG A 12 -12.12 -8.32 -10.42
CA ARG A 12 -11.75 -7.42 -11.54
C ARG A 12 -12.07 -5.95 -11.26
N GLU A 13 -13.02 -5.67 -10.38
CA GLU A 13 -13.37 -4.33 -9.91
C GLU A 13 -12.20 -3.62 -9.21
N ALA A 14 -11.17 -4.35 -8.78
CA ALA A 14 -9.93 -3.79 -8.24
C ALA A 14 -9.29 -2.78 -9.20
N MET A 15 -9.19 -3.11 -10.49
CA MET A 15 -8.56 -2.22 -11.46
C MET A 15 -9.42 -0.98 -11.69
N THR A 16 -10.73 -1.15 -11.83
CA THR A 16 -11.67 -0.03 -11.95
C THR A 16 -11.61 0.91 -10.74
N PHE A 17 -11.48 0.36 -9.54
CA PHE A 17 -11.28 1.16 -8.33
C PHE A 17 -9.96 1.95 -8.38
N LEU A 18 -8.85 1.29 -8.70
CA LEU A 18 -7.53 1.92 -8.80
C LEU A 18 -7.48 3.03 -9.87
N GLU A 19 -8.09 2.82 -11.03
CA GLU A 19 -8.21 3.84 -12.08
C GLU A 19 -9.06 5.03 -11.61
N ALA A 20 -10.16 4.76 -10.91
CA ALA A 20 -11.07 5.80 -10.47
C ALA A 20 -10.43 6.71 -9.41
N ILE A 21 -9.68 6.16 -8.44
CA ILE A 21 -9.00 6.97 -7.41
C ILE A 21 -7.90 7.85 -8.01
N ASN A 22 -7.24 7.39 -9.08
CA ASN A 22 -6.19 8.13 -9.78
C ASN A 22 -6.69 9.17 -10.78
N THR A 23 -8.00 9.24 -11.05
CA THR A 23 -8.61 10.17 -12.03
C THR A 23 -9.46 11.26 -11.37
N GLY A 24 -9.24 11.54 -10.08
CA GLY A 24 -9.87 12.66 -9.38
C GLY A 24 -10.85 12.27 -8.27
N HIS A 25 -10.83 11.01 -7.82
CA HIS A 25 -11.61 10.53 -6.67
C HIS A 25 -10.71 10.32 -5.44
N GLY A 26 -9.91 11.34 -5.10
CA GLY A 26 -8.97 11.28 -3.96
C GLY A 26 -9.68 11.06 -2.63
N GLY A 27 -9.07 10.27 -1.75
CA GLY A 27 -9.64 9.91 -0.44
C GLY A 27 -10.88 9.02 -0.53
N SER A 28 -10.92 8.19 -1.57
CA SER A 28 -11.78 7.02 -1.68
C SER A 28 -11.35 5.90 -0.73
N LEU A 29 -12.24 4.96 -0.45
CA LEU A 29 -11.95 3.83 0.44
C LEU A 29 -12.60 2.55 -0.06
N THR A 30 -11.96 1.43 0.28
CA THR A 30 -12.52 0.09 0.08
C THR A 30 -12.06 -0.86 1.17
N THR A 31 -12.67 -2.04 1.23
CA THR A 31 -12.20 -3.14 2.07
C THR A 31 -11.75 -4.32 1.22
N LEU A 32 -10.87 -5.15 1.76
CA LEU A 32 -10.55 -6.47 1.21
C LEU A 32 -10.07 -7.40 2.33
N HIS A 33 -10.16 -8.71 2.09
CA HIS A 33 -9.64 -9.70 3.03
C HIS A 33 -8.14 -9.93 2.82
N ALA A 34 -7.34 -9.77 3.87
CA ALA A 34 -5.94 -10.16 3.93
C ALA A 34 -5.50 -10.45 5.37
N GLU A 35 -4.52 -11.34 5.53
CA GLU A 35 -3.95 -11.68 6.84
C GLU A 35 -3.01 -10.59 7.38
N THR A 36 -2.39 -9.82 6.48
CA THR A 36 -1.55 -8.66 6.83
C THR A 36 -1.76 -7.52 5.81
N PRO A 37 -1.45 -6.26 6.17
CA PRO A 37 -1.51 -5.14 5.24
C PRO A 37 -0.64 -5.30 3.98
N GLN A 38 0.56 -5.86 4.12
CA GLN A 38 1.47 -6.09 2.99
C GLN A 38 0.92 -7.18 2.06
N LEU A 39 0.25 -8.19 2.62
CA LEU A 39 -0.47 -9.19 1.81
C LEU A 39 -1.69 -8.56 1.11
N ALA A 40 -2.30 -7.53 1.70
CA ALA A 40 -3.41 -6.81 1.06
C ALA A 40 -2.99 -6.18 -0.28
N VAL A 41 -1.79 -5.58 -0.35
CA VAL A 41 -1.21 -5.06 -1.61
C VAL A 41 -1.13 -6.16 -2.67
N ARG A 42 -0.55 -7.31 -2.31
CA ARG A 42 -0.40 -8.46 -3.22
C ARG A 42 -1.75 -9.00 -3.70
N ARG A 43 -2.73 -9.08 -2.81
CA ARG A 43 -4.08 -9.55 -3.14
C ARG A 43 -4.81 -8.57 -4.05
N LEU A 44 -4.65 -7.27 -3.80
CA LEU A 44 -5.21 -6.24 -4.67
C LEU A 44 -4.58 -6.29 -6.07
N ALA A 45 -3.26 -6.53 -6.17
CA ALA A 45 -2.57 -6.71 -7.44
C ALA A 45 -3.11 -7.93 -8.22
N ILE A 46 -3.24 -9.09 -7.56
CA ILE A 46 -3.82 -10.29 -8.17
C ILE A 46 -5.26 -10.02 -8.63
N ALA A 47 -6.05 -9.29 -7.85
CA ALA A 47 -7.43 -8.95 -8.20
C ALA A 47 -7.50 -8.03 -9.42
N ALA A 48 -6.63 -7.01 -9.49
CA ALA A 48 -6.54 -6.07 -10.60
C ALA A 48 -6.07 -6.75 -11.90
N LEU A 49 -5.08 -7.64 -11.82
CA LEU A 49 -4.55 -8.39 -12.97
C LEU A 49 -5.50 -9.46 -13.52
N LYS A 50 -6.68 -9.67 -12.91
CA LYS A 50 -7.76 -10.45 -13.55
C LYS A 50 -8.42 -9.69 -14.70
N THR A 51 -8.08 -8.42 -14.89
CA THR A 51 -8.41 -7.62 -16.08
C THR A 51 -7.33 -7.77 -17.15
N ASP A 52 -7.69 -7.63 -18.42
CA ASP A 52 -6.75 -7.78 -19.55
C ASP A 52 -5.89 -6.52 -19.76
N VAL A 53 -5.19 -6.09 -18.70
CA VAL A 53 -4.30 -4.93 -18.71
C VAL A 53 -2.87 -5.39 -18.95
N PRO A 54 -2.09 -4.75 -19.85
CA PRO A 54 -0.72 -5.16 -20.18
C PRO A 54 0.30 -4.69 -19.13
N MET A 55 0.10 -5.07 -17.88
CA MET A 55 1.04 -4.79 -16.77
C MET A 55 1.58 -6.10 -16.20
N THR A 56 2.86 -6.11 -15.82
CA THR A 56 3.41 -7.22 -15.04
C THR A 56 2.91 -7.18 -13.60
N TYR A 57 3.10 -8.26 -12.86
CA TYR A 57 2.79 -8.28 -11.43
C TYR A 57 3.59 -7.24 -10.65
N ALA A 58 4.87 -7.04 -11.00
CA ALA A 58 5.72 -6.03 -10.37
C ALA A 58 5.19 -4.61 -10.66
N ASP A 59 4.89 -4.29 -11.92
CA ASP A 59 4.34 -2.97 -12.28
C ASP A 59 3.04 -2.67 -11.54
N MET A 60 2.19 -3.68 -11.34
CA MET A 60 0.95 -3.53 -10.59
C MET A 60 1.18 -3.27 -9.10
N ILE A 61 2.20 -3.89 -8.49
CA ILE A 61 2.58 -3.60 -7.10
C ILE A 61 3.03 -2.15 -7.00
N ASP A 62 3.95 -1.72 -7.86
CA ASP A 62 4.44 -0.33 -7.87
C ASP A 62 3.30 0.67 -8.09
N TYR A 63 2.38 0.35 -9.00
CA TYR A 63 1.18 1.15 -9.24
C TYR A 63 0.30 1.27 -8.00
N ILE A 64 0.04 0.16 -7.29
CA ILE A 64 -0.75 0.16 -6.05
C ILE A 64 -0.03 0.93 -4.95
N GLU A 65 1.27 0.75 -4.77
CA GLU A 65 2.06 1.45 -3.75
C GLU A 65 2.10 2.97 -3.99
N GLY A 66 2.04 3.41 -5.24
CA GLY A 66 1.89 4.83 -5.60
C GLY A 66 0.45 5.37 -5.53
N SER A 67 -0.56 4.48 -5.47
CA SER A 67 -1.98 4.87 -5.52
C SER A 67 -2.70 4.78 -4.17
N ILE A 68 -2.18 3.98 -3.22
CA ILE A 68 -2.80 3.72 -1.93
C ILE A 68 -1.99 4.37 -0.82
N ASP A 69 -2.56 5.38 -0.17
CA ASP A 69 -1.87 6.13 0.88
C ASP A 69 -1.70 5.32 2.18
N VAL A 70 -2.72 4.52 2.53
CA VAL A 70 -2.77 3.81 3.81
C VAL A 70 -3.60 2.53 3.72
N ILE A 71 -3.12 1.49 4.40
CA ILE A 71 -3.84 0.24 4.63
C ILE A 71 -4.00 0.06 6.13
N ILE A 72 -5.24 -0.11 6.58
CA ILE A 72 -5.57 -0.32 8.00
C ILE A 72 -6.03 -1.77 8.18
N GLN A 73 -5.31 -2.54 9.00
CA GLN A 73 -5.72 -3.88 9.39
C GLN A 73 -6.74 -3.78 10.52
N ALA A 74 -7.96 -4.24 10.26
CA ALA A 74 -8.96 -4.47 11.30
C ALA A 74 -8.89 -5.92 11.76
N GLY A 75 -8.87 -6.14 13.08
CA GLY A 75 -8.73 -7.47 13.66
C GLY A 75 -9.31 -7.56 15.06
N ARG A 76 -8.98 -8.65 15.75
CA ARG A 76 -9.22 -8.78 17.19
C ARG A 76 -7.89 -8.86 17.91
N HIS A 77 -7.77 -8.09 18.99
CA HIS A 77 -6.67 -8.18 19.95
C HIS A 77 -7.29 -8.45 21.32
N GLU A 78 -6.87 -9.54 21.97
CA GLU A 78 -7.39 -9.95 23.28
C GLU A 78 -8.94 -10.05 23.32
N GLY A 79 -9.54 -10.51 22.23
CA GLY A 79 -10.99 -10.66 22.09
C GLY A 79 -11.76 -9.38 21.72
N ALA A 80 -11.16 -8.19 21.88
CA ALA A 80 -11.75 -6.91 21.47
C ALA A 80 -11.52 -6.66 19.98
N ARG A 81 -12.52 -6.10 19.27
CA ARG A 81 -12.38 -5.66 17.87
C ARG A 81 -11.71 -4.29 17.83
N GLY A 82 -10.75 -4.13 16.93
CA GLY A 82 -10.06 -2.86 16.75
C GLY A 82 -9.12 -2.86 15.54
N ILE A 83 -8.38 -1.76 15.40
CA ILE A 83 -7.27 -1.66 14.45
C ILE A 83 -6.06 -2.36 15.08
N THR A 84 -5.44 -3.27 14.35
CA THR A 84 -4.27 -4.03 14.84
C THR A 84 -2.96 -3.56 14.21
N GLU A 85 -3.02 -3.01 13.00
CA GLU A 85 -1.84 -2.54 12.26
C GLU A 85 -2.25 -1.45 11.27
N PHE A 86 -1.32 -0.53 10.99
CA PHE A 86 -1.42 0.38 9.85
C PHE A 86 -0.14 0.24 9.00
N PHE A 87 -0.30 0.35 7.69
CA PHE A 87 0.79 0.26 6.72
C PHE A 87 0.66 1.41 5.74
N LEU A 88 1.78 2.06 5.43
CA LEU A 88 1.88 3.16 4.47
C LEU A 88 2.66 2.66 3.25
N PRO A 89 1.96 2.22 2.18
CA PRO A 89 2.61 1.82 0.95
C PRO A 89 3.50 2.96 0.41
N GLY A 90 4.62 2.63 -0.23
CA GLY A 90 5.55 3.62 -0.80
C GLY A 90 6.34 4.47 0.22
N GLN A 91 6.03 4.39 1.52
CA GLN A 91 6.79 5.05 2.61
C GLN A 91 7.64 4.08 3.42
N THR A 92 7.88 2.86 2.91
CA THR A 92 8.84 1.94 3.52
C THR A 92 10.21 2.61 3.45
N THR A 93 10.58 3.29 4.53
CA THR A 93 11.78 4.11 4.65
C THR A 93 12.94 3.37 4.01
N ASP A 94 13.56 3.99 3.01
CA ASP A 94 14.93 3.69 2.64
C ASP A 94 15.77 3.85 3.91
N SER A 95 15.92 2.78 4.69
CA SER A 95 16.81 2.71 5.85
C SER A 95 18.29 2.76 5.44
N ASN A 96 18.56 3.26 4.24
CA ASN A 96 19.85 3.45 3.61
C ASN A 96 20.00 4.87 3.01
N LEU A 97 19.22 5.85 3.51
CA LEU A 97 19.64 7.24 3.43
C LEU A 97 20.76 7.44 4.45
N ASP A 98 21.99 7.14 3.99
CA ASP A 98 23.23 7.65 4.57
C ASP A 98 22.98 9.07 5.09
N THR A 99 23.24 9.31 6.38
CA THR A 99 23.22 10.64 6.95
C THR A 99 24.36 11.43 6.34
N VAL A 100 24.13 12.00 5.16
CA VAL A 100 25.03 12.96 4.55
C VAL A 100 24.69 14.30 5.21
N ASP A 101 25.56 14.75 6.11
CA ASP A 101 25.47 16.14 6.57
C ASP A 101 25.63 17.08 5.37
N GLY A 102 25.12 18.30 5.47
CA GLY A 102 25.16 19.30 4.39
C GLY A 102 26.58 19.76 3.98
N ARG A 103 27.64 19.01 4.32
CA ARG A 103 29.02 19.23 3.90
C ARG A 103 29.65 18.01 3.21
N GLY A 104 28.88 16.94 2.98
CA GLY A 104 29.32 15.81 2.14
C GLY A 104 30.39 14.93 2.78
N ASN A 105 30.53 14.92 4.11
CA ASN A 105 31.53 14.08 4.76
C ASN A 105 30.88 12.85 5.42
N LYS A 106 31.38 11.65 5.07
CA LYS A 106 30.95 10.40 5.69
C LYS A 106 31.53 10.29 7.09
N SER A 107 30.70 10.31 8.12
CA SER A 107 31.14 9.95 9.47
C SER A 107 31.39 8.44 9.53
N PRO A 108 32.51 7.96 10.09
CA PRO A 108 32.79 6.53 10.13
C PRO A 108 31.76 5.85 11.04
N SER A 109 31.17 4.77 10.53
CA SER A 109 30.26 3.92 11.30
C SER A 109 30.99 3.41 12.54
N VAL A 110 30.47 3.73 13.72
CA VAL A 110 30.93 3.14 14.97
C VAL A 110 30.60 1.65 14.90
N ALA A 111 31.64 0.83 14.71
CA ALA A 111 31.55 -0.59 15.01
C ALA A 111 31.36 -0.72 16.53
N ALA A 112 30.28 -1.35 16.94
CA ALA A 112 30.09 -1.80 18.32
C ALA A 112 29.40 -3.17 18.27
N GLU A 113 30.25 -4.18 18.47
CA GLU A 113 30.08 -5.48 19.14
C GLU A 113 28.73 -6.21 19.08
#